data_AF-A0A2H5VHT9-F1
#
_entry.id   AF-A0A2H5VHT9-F1
#
_cell.length_a   1.000
_cell.length_b   1.000
_cell.length_c   1.000
_cell.angle_alpha   90.00
_cell.angle_beta   90.00
_cell.angle_gamma   90.00
#
_symmetry.space_group_name_H-M   'P 1'
#
loop_
_entity.id
_entity.type
_entity.pdbx_description
1 polymer ?
#
loop_
_entity_poly.entity_id
_entity_poly.type
_entity_poly.pdbx_seq_one_letter_code
_entity_poly.pdbx_strand_id
1 'polypeptide(L)'
;MQIIPHITDEIKSSIKRVAEKDRADVVLVEVGGTVGDIESMPFLEALRQMHQELGDEHCVFVHTTLVPTVSVVGEQKTKPTQHSVRELRAIGIQPDVIIGRSTVPLKEGIRKKIALFCDVPFEAVISAPDAPSIYQVPLFFEEQGLTDLLLRRLKLPAQGQDLSEWRRFTEAVLHPKARVRIAIVGKYTDLRDSYVSYVEALTHAGAALGTGVEIVWIEAEEFTESQMEGVDGMIVPVGFGHRGAEGKIRAIRYARTQRVPFVGICYGFQLAVIEFARSVLGLAQANSAEFGPTEHPVIDLMPEQRSLTEKGATMRLGAQPIVIERGTLAHKLYGAGEISERHRHRYEVNPRYIHDLEAAGLKFSGKSPDGRRMEILELPDHPYFIASQFHPEFKSRPTRPRPLFVGLVQACLARRKLLVSS
;
A
#
# COMPACT_ATOMS: atom_id res chain seq x y z
N MET A 1 -4.44 35.16 -17.25
CA MET A 1 -4.04 33.74 -17.26
C MET A 1 -5.09 32.96 -18.05
N GLN A 2 -4.67 32.09 -18.95
CA GLN A 2 -5.52 31.28 -19.84
C GLN A 2 -5.12 29.81 -19.74
N ILE A 3 -6.01 28.87 -20.10
CA ILE A 3 -5.71 27.44 -20.08
C ILE A 3 -4.51 27.13 -21.01
N ILE A 4 -4.55 27.64 -22.24
CA ILE A 4 -3.44 27.55 -23.19
C ILE A 4 -2.81 28.95 -23.31
N PRO A 5 -1.48 29.10 -23.22
CA PRO A 5 -0.50 28.06 -22.89
C PRO A 5 -0.25 27.92 -21.37
N HIS A 6 -0.72 28.84 -20.52
CA HIS A 6 -0.23 28.96 -19.13
C HIS A 6 -0.45 27.71 -18.26
N ILE A 7 -1.63 27.08 -18.31
CA ILE A 7 -1.89 25.86 -17.53
C ILE A 7 -1.18 24.66 -18.17
N THR A 8 -1.22 24.56 -19.51
CA THR A 8 -0.56 23.47 -20.23
C THR A 8 0.96 23.49 -20.04
N ASP A 9 1.57 24.67 -19.95
CA ASP A 9 3.00 24.85 -19.67
C ASP A 9 3.36 24.46 -18.24
N GLU A 10 2.52 24.78 -17.24
CA GLU A 10 2.75 24.35 -15.86
C GLU A 10 2.64 22.82 -15.73
N ILE A 11 1.70 22.18 -16.45
CA ILE A 11 1.58 20.71 -16.52
C ILE A 11 2.85 20.10 -17.14
N LYS A 12 3.27 20.57 -18.32
CA LYS A 12 4.50 20.10 -18.99
C LYS A 12 5.73 20.30 -18.10
N SER A 13 5.85 21.46 -17.45
CA SER A 13 6.93 21.78 -16.51
C SER A 13 6.93 20.82 -15.31
N SER A 14 5.76 20.50 -14.76
CA SER A 14 5.63 19.53 -13.66
C SER A 14 6.11 18.15 -14.05
N ILE A 15 5.80 17.67 -15.26
CA ILE A 15 6.29 16.38 -15.77
C ILE A 15 7.81 16.42 -15.96
N LYS A 16 8.34 17.45 -16.63
CA LYS A 16 9.79 17.61 -16.88
C LYS A 16 10.60 17.67 -15.58
N ARG A 17 10.11 18.37 -14.55
CA ARG A 17 10.74 18.43 -13.23
C ARG A 17 10.90 17.06 -12.56
N VAL A 18 9.95 16.15 -12.76
CA VAL A 18 10.06 14.77 -12.22
C VAL A 18 11.19 14.02 -12.92
N ALA A 19 11.26 14.11 -14.26
CA ALA A 19 12.35 13.50 -15.04
C ALA A 19 13.73 14.00 -14.59
N GLU A 20 13.89 15.32 -14.46
CA GLU A 20 15.15 15.97 -14.08
C GLU A 20 15.59 15.63 -12.66
N LYS A 21 14.65 15.65 -11.71
CA LYS A 21 14.93 15.39 -10.29
C LYS A 21 15.45 13.97 -10.07
N ASP A 22 14.81 12.98 -10.70
CA ASP A 22 15.15 11.58 -10.51
C ASP A 22 16.17 11.08 -11.55
N ARG A 23 16.56 11.94 -12.51
CA ARG A 23 17.42 11.60 -13.67
C ARG A 23 16.92 10.33 -14.39
N ALA A 24 15.60 10.26 -14.60
CA ALA A 24 14.94 9.07 -15.14
C ALA A 24 15.08 9.01 -16.67
N ASP A 25 15.35 7.82 -17.21
CA ASP A 25 15.35 7.56 -18.66
C ASP A 25 13.93 7.57 -19.25
N VAL A 26 12.94 7.11 -18.47
CA VAL A 26 11.52 7.04 -18.85
C VAL A 26 10.66 7.56 -17.70
N VAL A 27 9.71 8.45 -18.01
CA VAL A 27 8.67 8.90 -17.08
C VAL A 27 7.33 8.34 -17.52
N LEU A 28 6.72 7.51 -16.66
CA LEU A 28 5.34 7.05 -16.85
C LEU A 28 4.37 8.12 -16.33
N VAL A 29 3.57 8.69 -17.22
CA VAL A 29 2.54 9.68 -16.88
C VAL A 29 1.17 9.02 -16.98
N GLU A 30 0.51 8.81 -15.85
CA GLU A 30 -0.89 8.40 -15.80
C GLU A 30 -1.80 9.63 -15.84
N VAL A 31 -2.70 9.69 -16.82
CA VAL A 31 -3.77 10.69 -16.88
C VAL A 31 -5.01 10.08 -16.25
N GLY A 32 -5.34 10.51 -15.04
CA GLY A 32 -6.57 10.10 -14.36
C GLY A 32 -7.83 10.61 -15.05
N GLY A 33 -8.97 9.98 -14.75
CA GLY A 33 -10.26 10.27 -15.38
C GLY A 33 -10.47 9.50 -16.69
N THR A 34 -11.47 9.90 -17.48
CA THR A 34 -11.78 9.27 -18.77
C THR A 34 -11.57 10.25 -19.92
N VAL A 35 -11.04 9.78 -21.05
CA VAL A 35 -10.95 10.58 -22.28
C VAL A 35 -12.35 11.03 -22.70
N GLY A 36 -12.53 12.34 -22.88
CA GLY A 36 -13.81 12.98 -23.17
C GLY A 36 -14.37 13.79 -21.99
N ASP A 37 -13.85 13.56 -20.78
CA ASP A 37 -14.25 14.34 -19.60
C ASP A 37 -13.62 15.74 -19.63
N ILE A 38 -14.41 16.76 -19.27
CA ILE A 38 -13.99 18.18 -19.23
C ILE A 38 -12.75 18.37 -18.34
N GLU A 39 -12.69 17.63 -17.22
CA GLU A 39 -11.59 17.69 -16.24
C GLU A 39 -10.23 17.27 -16.84
N SER A 40 -10.25 16.38 -17.84
CA SER A 40 -9.05 15.81 -18.47
C SER A 40 -8.47 16.66 -19.60
N MET A 41 -9.26 17.59 -20.16
CA MET A 41 -8.89 18.34 -21.37
C MET A 41 -7.55 19.10 -21.26
N PRO A 42 -7.25 19.84 -20.16
CA PRO A 42 -5.98 20.54 -20.04
C PRO A 42 -4.76 19.59 -20.02
N PHE A 43 -4.91 18.39 -19.44
CA PHE A 43 -3.83 17.40 -19.40
C PHE A 43 -3.56 16.79 -20.77
N LEU A 44 -4.62 16.43 -21.49
CA LEU A 44 -4.48 15.85 -22.83
C LEU A 44 -3.90 16.88 -23.81
N GLU A 45 -4.32 18.14 -23.77
CA GLU A 45 -3.72 19.19 -24.60
C GLU A 45 -2.24 19.44 -24.25
N ALA A 46 -1.89 19.42 -22.95
CA ALA A 46 -0.50 19.53 -22.53
C ALA A 46 0.37 18.38 -23.07
N LEU A 47 -0.13 17.14 -23.01
CA LEU A 47 0.58 15.97 -23.55
C LEU A 47 0.67 15.99 -25.07
N ARG A 48 -0.37 16.45 -25.77
CA ARG A 48 -0.34 16.64 -27.24
C ARG A 48 0.76 17.63 -27.64
N GLN A 49 0.85 18.78 -26.96
CA GLN A 49 1.92 19.76 -27.17
C GLN A 49 3.29 19.15 -26.84
N MET A 50 3.40 18.41 -25.73
CA MET A 50 4.66 17.78 -25.32
C MET A 50 5.14 16.74 -26.34
N HIS A 51 4.25 15.93 -26.89
CA HIS A 51 4.56 15.01 -27.98
C HIS A 51 5.04 15.76 -29.23
N GLN A 52 4.41 16.89 -29.59
CA GLN A 52 4.87 17.73 -30.70
C GLN A 52 6.26 18.35 -30.45
N GLU A 53 6.59 18.71 -29.21
CA GLU A 53 7.89 19.25 -28.80
C GLU A 53 9.00 18.17 -28.79
N LEU A 54 8.68 16.95 -28.34
CA LEU A 54 9.65 15.87 -28.12
C LEU A 54 9.82 14.95 -29.33
N GLY A 55 8.77 14.76 -30.14
CA GLY A 55 8.71 13.83 -31.25
C GLY A 55 8.40 12.38 -30.86
N ASP A 56 8.13 11.56 -31.87
CA ASP A 56 7.64 10.17 -31.74
C ASP A 56 8.63 9.24 -31.02
N GLU A 57 9.92 9.55 -31.06
CA GLU A 57 10.99 8.73 -30.47
C GLU A 57 11.15 8.96 -28.96
N HIS A 58 10.47 9.97 -28.41
CA HIS A 58 10.59 10.40 -27.02
C HIS A 58 9.25 10.50 -26.28
N CYS A 59 8.14 10.16 -26.94
CA CYS A 59 6.82 10.17 -26.35
C CYS A 59 5.94 9.09 -26.98
N VAL A 60 5.39 8.20 -26.16
CA VAL A 60 4.53 7.08 -26.58
C VAL A 60 3.20 7.15 -25.82
N PHE A 61 2.10 7.04 -26.55
CA PHE A 61 0.75 7.01 -25.99
C PHE A 61 0.22 5.58 -25.86
N VAL A 62 -0.01 5.15 -24.62
CA VAL A 62 -0.67 3.88 -24.30
C VAL A 62 -2.10 4.14 -23.88
N HIS A 63 -3.07 3.75 -24.72
CA HIS A 63 -4.50 3.99 -24.45
C HIS A 63 -5.18 2.73 -23.91
N THR A 64 -5.70 2.80 -22.69
CA THR A 64 -6.40 1.69 -22.05
C THR A 64 -7.90 1.80 -22.29
N THR A 65 -8.50 0.80 -22.93
CA THR A 65 -9.94 0.79 -23.28
C THR A 65 -10.64 -0.45 -22.74
N LEU A 66 -11.95 -0.36 -22.52
CA LEU A 66 -12.78 -1.50 -22.18
C LEU A 66 -13.32 -2.19 -23.44
N VAL A 67 -13.12 -3.50 -23.52
CA VAL A 67 -13.70 -4.40 -24.53
C VAL A 67 -14.70 -5.33 -23.82
N PRO A 68 -15.98 -4.93 -23.70
CA PRO A 68 -16.96 -5.71 -22.97
C PRO A 68 -17.31 -6.99 -23.72
N THR A 69 -17.58 -8.05 -22.95
CA THR A 69 -18.12 -9.31 -23.46
C THR A 69 -19.59 -9.40 -23.08
N VAL A 70 -20.48 -9.54 -24.06
CA VAL A 70 -21.92 -9.67 -23.79
C VAL A 70 -22.20 -11.10 -23.30
N SER A 71 -22.56 -11.24 -22.03
CA SER A 71 -22.68 -12.52 -21.31
C SER A 71 -23.59 -13.54 -22.01
N VAL A 72 -24.67 -13.08 -22.65
CA VAL A 72 -25.65 -13.96 -23.31
C VAL A 72 -25.08 -14.66 -24.55
N VAL A 73 -24.17 -14.02 -25.28
CA VAL A 73 -23.68 -14.50 -26.59
C VAL A 73 -22.18 -14.81 -26.58
N GLY A 74 -21.44 -14.38 -25.54
CA GLY A 74 -19.99 -14.55 -25.46
C GLY A 74 -19.21 -13.73 -26.51
N GLU A 75 -19.85 -12.70 -27.08
CA GLU A 75 -19.28 -11.86 -28.13
C GLU A 75 -18.56 -10.64 -27.52
N GLN A 76 -17.30 -10.47 -27.89
CA GLN A 76 -16.48 -9.31 -27.52
C GLN A 76 -16.82 -8.12 -28.43
N LYS A 77 -17.17 -6.97 -27.85
CA LYS A 77 -17.57 -5.77 -28.60
C LYS A 77 -16.42 -4.77 -28.67
N THR A 78 -15.92 -4.53 -29.88
CA THR A 78 -14.84 -3.55 -30.14
C THR A 78 -15.33 -2.11 -30.22
N LYS A 79 -16.64 -1.88 -30.29
CA LYS A 79 -17.22 -0.56 -30.57
C LYS A 79 -16.85 0.50 -29.51
N PRO A 80 -16.88 0.22 -28.19
CA PRO A 80 -16.45 1.19 -27.19
C PRO A 80 -14.99 1.63 -27.37
N THR A 81 -14.09 0.70 -27.66
CA THR A 81 -12.69 1.00 -27.97
C THR A 81 -12.56 1.91 -29.19
N GLN A 82 -13.30 1.63 -30.27
CA GLN A 82 -13.28 2.47 -31.49
C GLN A 82 -13.74 3.91 -31.22
N HIS A 83 -14.80 4.08 -30.42
CA HIS A 83 -15.30 5.41 -30.06
C HIS A 83 -14.32 6.16 -29.15
N SER A 84 -13.72 5.47 -28.18
CA SER A 84 -12.72 6.06 -27.29
C SER A 84 -11.46 6.51 -28.04
N VAL A 85 -10.96 5.70 -28.97
CA VAL A 85 -9.83 6.11 -29.83
C VAL A 85 -10.20 7.28 -30.73
N ARG A 86 -11.43 7.31 -31.27
CA ARG A 86 -11.90 8.46 -32.06
C ARG A 86 -11.89 9.75 -31.25
N GLU A 87 -12.33 9.70 -29.99
CA GLU A 87 -12.33 10.86 -29.09
C GLU A 87 -10.89 11.35 -28.83
N LEU A 88 -9.98 10.42 -28.56
CA LEU A 88 -8.56 10.72 -28.37
C LEU A 88 -7.92 11.34 -29.63
N ARG A 89 -8.25 10.82 -30.82
CA ARG A 89 -7.78 11.38 -32.09
C ARG A 89 -8.39 12.74 -32.39
N ALA A 90 -9.63 13.00 -31.97
CA ALA A 90 -10.31 14.28 -32.19
C ALA A 90 -9.59 15.45 -31.50
N ILE A 91 -8.88 15.17 -30.39
CA ILE A 91 -8.03 16.13 -29.70
C ILE A 91 -6.56 16.08 -30.16
N GLY A 92 -6.27 15.37 -31.25
CA GLY A 92 -4.94 15.35 -31.87
C GLY A 92 -3.94 14.35 -31.29
N ILE A 93 -4.39 13.37 -30.50
CA ILE A 93 -3.52 12.30 -29.98
C ILE A 93 -3.82 10.99 -30.70
N GLN A 94 -2.81 10.42 -31.36
CA GLN A 94 -2.84 9.07 -31.91
C GLN A 94 -2.25 8.10 -30.87
N PRO A 95 -2.98 7.06 -30.42
CA PRO A 95 -2.39 6.05 -29.57
C PRO A 95 -1.38 5.19 -30.35
N ASP A 96 -0.25 4.89 -29.72
CA ASP A 96 0.76 3.95 -30.23
C ASP A 96 0.45 2.52 -29.84
N VAL A 97 -0.16 2.34 -28.66
CA VAL A 97 -0.53 1.05 -28.07
C VAL A 97 -1.97 1.14 -27.55
N ILE A 98 -2.76 0.10 -27.78
CA ILE A 98 -4.09 -0.06 -27.21
C ILE A 98 -4.08 -1.26 -26.27
N ILE A 99 -4.34 -1.00 -24.98
CA ILE A 99 -4.58 -2.04 -23.98
C ILE A 99 -6.09 -2.30 -23.92
N GLY A 100 -6.53 -3.42 -24.47
CA GLY A 100 -7.93 -3.82 -24.43
C GLY A 100 -8.25 -4.61 -23.16
N ARG A 101 -8.74 -3.91 -22.13
CA ARG A 101 -9.24 -4.49 -20.88
C ARG A 101 -10.50 -5.30 -21.14
N SER A 102 -10.55 -6.53 -20.66
CA SER A 102 -11.70 -7.42 -20.84
C SER A 102 -11.78 -8.47 -19.74
N THR A 103 -12.90 -9.18 -19.63
CA THR A 103 -13.05 -10.30 -18.67
C THR A 103 -12.34 -11.57 -19.13
N VAL A 104 -12.19 -11.77 -20.44
CA VAL A 104 -11.57 -12.94 -21.06
C VAL A 104 -10.60 -12.51 -22.14
N PRO A 105 -9.56 -13.31 -22.48
CA PRO A 105 -8.57 -12.93 -23.49
C PRO A 105 -9.22 -12.51 -24.82
N LEU A 106 -8.68 -11.46 -25.43
CA LEU A 106 -9.15 -10.99 -26.72
C LEU A 106 -8.89 -12.03 -27.81
N LYS A 107 -9.94 -12.43 -28.52
CA LYS A 107 -9.79 -13.30 -29.69
C LYS A 107 -8.95 -12.58 -30.76
N GLU A 108 -8.18 -13.34 -31.53
CA GLU A 108 -7.32 -12.76 -32.57
C GLU A 108 -8.08 -11.89 -33.57
N GLY A 109 -9.27 -12.33 -34.01
CA GLY A 109 -10.13 -11.54 -34.90
C GLY A 109 -10.61 -10.23 -34.28
N ILE A 110 -10.77 -10.18 -32.96
CA ILE A 110 -11.14 -8.96 -32.21
C ILE A 110 -9.96 -8.00 -32.17
N ARG A 111 -8.75 -8.51 -31.91
CA ARG A 111 -7.51 -7.72 -31.97
C ARG A 111 -7.27 -7.16 -33.37
N LYS A 112 -7.41 -7.98 -34.43
CA LYS A 112 -7.32 -7.55 -35.84
C LYS A 112 -8.32 -6.45 -36.17
N LYS A 113 -9.56 -6.58 -35.68
CA LYS A 113 -10.60 -5.57 -35.85
C LYS A 113 -10.23 -4.25 -35.14
N ILE A 114 -9.75 -4.31 -33.90
CA ILE A 114 -9.29 -3.12 -33.18
C ILE A 114 -8.15 -2.44 -33.94
N ALA A 115 -7.11 -3.20 -34.33
CA ALA A 115 -5.97 -2.71 -35.09
C ALA A 115 -6.41 -1.96 -36.36
N LEU A 116 -7.26 -2.59 -37.17
CA LEU A 116 -7.78 -2.01 -38.42
C LEU A 116 -8.60 -0.73 -38.19
N PHE A 117 -9.55 -0.75 -37.25
CA PHE A 117 -10.45 0.40 -37.05
C PHE A 117 -9.83 1.54 -36.25
N CYS A 118 -8.79 1.26 -35.47
CA CYS A 118 -8.10 2.25 -34.64
C CYS A 118 -6.78 2.72 -35.26
N ASP A 119 -6.39 2.16 -36.40
CA ASP A 119 -5.20 2.54 -37.17
C ASP A 119 -3.91 2.37 -36.36
N VAL A 120 -3.75 1.20 -35.73
CA VAL A 120 -2.55 0.81 -34.98
C VAL A 120 -2.03 -0.55 -35.47
N PRO A 121 -0.72 -0.84 -35.37
CA PRO A 121 -0.17 -2.15 -35.68
C PRO A 121 -0.85 -3.26 -34.86
N PHE A 122 -0.90 -4.48 -35.41
CA PHE A 122 -1.57 -5.60 -34.74
C PHE A 122 -0.88 -5.95 -33.40
N GLU A 123 0.44 -5.92 -33.38
CA GLU A 123 1.28 -6.11 -32.20
C GLU A 123 1.07 -5.04 -31.13
N ALA A 124 0.56 -3.87 -31.50
CA ALA A 124 0.23 -2.79 -30.57
C ALA A 124 -1.15 -2.93 -29.92
N VAL A 125 -1.94 -3.95 -30.29
CA VAL A 125 -3.20 -4.27 -29.61
C VAL A 125 -2.96 -5.37 -28.58
N ILE A 126 -2.84 -4.98 -27.31
CA ILE A 126 -2.53 -5.86 -26.19
C ILE A 126 -3.82 -6.28 -25.48
N SER A 127 -3.98 -7.58 -25.25
CA SER A 127 -5.09 -8.14 -24.49
C SER A 127 -4.81 -8.05 -22.99
N ALA A 128 -5.72 -7.46 -22.21
CA ALA A 128 -5.61 -7.36 -20.75
C ALA A 128 -6.83 -8.02 -20.07
N PRO A 129 -6.91 -9.37 -20.01
CA PRO A 129 -8.03 -10.07 -19.38
C PRO A 129 -8.00 -9.92 -17.86
N ASP A 130 -9.11 -10.21 -17.18
CA ASP A 130 -9.13 -10.33 -15.72
C ASP A 130 -8.06 -11.34 -15.27
N ALA A 131 -7.18 -10.88 -14.38
CA ALA A 131 -6.08 -11.67 -13.86
C ALA A 131 -6.47 -12.17 -12.45
N PRO A 132 -6.22 -13.45 -12.11
CA PRO A 132 -6.41 -13.95 -10.75
C PRO A 132 -5.66 -13.15 -9.68
N SER A 133 -4.54 -12.54 -10.06
CA SER A 133 -3.81 -11.58 -9.22
C SER A 133 -3.24 -10.44 -10.06
N ILE A 134 -3.16 -9.23 -9.48
CA ILE A 134 -2.53 -8.06 -10.11
C ILE A 134 -1.08 -8.33 -10.51
N TYR A 135 -0.39 -9.25 -9.84
CA TYR A 135 1.01 -9.57 -10.12
C TYR A 135 1.21 -10.46 -11.36
N GLN A 136 0.14 -10.99 -11.93
CA GLN A 136 0.20 -11.67 -13.24
C GLN A 136 0.18 -10.68 -14.40
N VAL A 137 -0.33 -9.46 -14.20
CA VAL A 137 -0.48 -8.47 -15.28
C VAL A 137 0.84 -8.15 -15.99
N PRO A 138 1.98 -7.93 -15.29
CA PRO A 138 3.26 -7.73 -15.97
C PRO A 138 3.67 -8.92 -16.84
N LEU A 139 3.40 -10.16 -16.40
CA LEU A 139 3.73 -11.38 -17.15
C LEU A 139 2.88 -11.48 -18.43
N PHE A 140 1.59 -11.14 -18.36
CA PHE A 140 0.70 -11.13 -19.54
C PHE A 140 1.11 -10.08 -20.57
N PHE A 141 1.64 -8.93 -20.13
CA PHE A 141 2.15 -7.90 -21.04
C PHE A 141 3.48 -8.29 -21.67
N GLU A 142 4.38 -8.90 -20.90
CA GLU A 142 5.65 -9.41 -21.42
C GLU A 142 5.42 -10.54 -22.45
N GLU A 143 4.52 -11.49 -22.17
CA GLU A 143 4.17 -12.59 -23.08
C GLU A 143 3.59 -12.10 -24.41
N GLN A 144 3.06 -10.88 -24.45
CA GLN A 144 2.54 -10.22 -25.65
C GLN A 144 3.54 -9.27 -26.31
N GLY A 145 4.76 -9.14 -25.78
CA GLY A 145 5.82 -8.32 -26.35
C GLY A 145 5.63 -6.81 -26.18
N LEU A 146 4.85 -6.37 -25.17
CA LEU A 146 4.63 -4.95 -24.92
C LEU A 146 5.94 -4.22 -24.61
N THR A 147 6.82 -4.79 -23.80
CA THR A 147 8.09 -4.15 -23.44
C THR A 147 8.97 -3.92 -24.66
N ASP A 148 9.15 -4.95 -25.49
CA ASP A 148 9.92 -4.84 -26.74
C ASP A 148 9.33 -3.80 -27.70
N LEU A 149 8.00 -3.72 -27.77
CA LEU A 149 7.31 -2.72 -28.58
C LEU A 149 7.63 -1.30 -28.10
N LEU A 150 7.54 -1.05 -26.78
CA LEU A 150 7.82 0.26 -26.20
C LEU A 150 9.30 0.65 -26.36
N LEU A 151 10.22 -0.28 -26.12
CA LEU A 151 11.67 -0.04 -26.28
C LEU A 151 12.03 0.31 -27.73
N ARG A 152 11.46 -0.41 -28.71
CA ARG A 152 11.65 -0.09 -30.13
C ARG A 152 11.10 1.28 -30.50
N ARG A 153 9.91 1.64 -30.00
CA ARG A 153 9.28 2.95 -30.26
C ARG A 153 10.11 4.10 -29.70
N LEU A 154 10.61 3.95 -28.47
CA LEU A 154 11.43 4.96 -27.79
C LEU A 154 12.92 4.93 -28.19
N LYS A 155 13.30 4.05 -29.13
CA LYS A 155 14.70 3.78 -29.51
C LYS A 155 15.64 3.52 -28.31
N LEU A 156 15.11 2.87 -27.28
CA LEU A 156 15.89 2.49 -26.10
C LEU A 156 16.57 1.13 -26.33
N PRO A 157 17.77 0.93 -25.78
CA PRO A 157 18.47 -0.34 -25.91
C PRO A 157 17.68 -1.45 -25.21
N ALA A 158 17.45 -2.56 -25.92
CA ALA A 158 16.86 -3.74 -25.32
C ALA A 158 17.82 -4.36 -24.31
N GLN A 159 17.38 -4.49 -23.07
CA GLN A 159 18.06 -5.27 -22.05
C GLN A 159 17.23 -6.52 -21.81
N GLY A 160 17.85 -7.71 -21.92
CA GLY A 160 17.17 -8.95 -21.59
C GLY A 160 16.63 -8.87 -20.16
N GLN A 161 15.34 -9.12 -19.97
CA GLN A 161 14.69 -9.02 -18.66
C GLN A 161 14.64 -10.39 -17.98
N ASP A 162 15.30 -10.53 -16.83
CA ASP A 162 15.08 -11.69 -15.97
C ASP A 162 13.86 -11.45 -15.06
N LEU A 163 12.72 -12.05 -15.44
CA LEU A 163 11.50 -12.04 -14.65
C LEU A 163 11.40 -13.23 -13.68
N SER A 164 12.48 -14.00 -13.46
CA SER A 164 12.45 -15.21 -12.63
C SER A 164 12.00 -14.92 -11.20
N GLU A 165 12.45 -13.81 -10.61
CA GLU A 165 12.05 -13.39 -9.26
C GLU A 165 10.55 -13.06 -9.20
N TRP A 166 10.06 -12.32 -10.19
CA TRP A 166 8.64 -11.97 -10.29
C TRP A 166 7.76 -13.21 -10.51
N ARG A 167 8.18 -14.15 -11.35
CA ARG A 167 7.47 -15.42 -11.58
C ARG A 167 7.41 -16.26 -10.30
N ARG A 168 8.51 -16.38 -9.55
CA ARG A 168 8.53 -17.09 -8.25
C ARG A 168 7.59 -16.45 -7.24
N PHE A 169 7.59 -15.12 -7.17
CA PHE A 169 6.70 -14.37 -6.30
C PHE A 169 5.23 -14.60 -6.66
N THR A 170 4.87 -14.43 -7.92
CA THR A 170 3.49 -14.62 -8.40
C THR A 170 3.01 -16.06 -8.19
N GLU A 171 3.88 -17.05 -8.41
CA GLU A 171 3.58 -18.46 -8.13
C GLU A 171 3.26 -18.68 -6.64
N ALA A 172 4.05 -18.09 -5.73
CA ALA A 172 3.82 -18.20 -4.30
C ALA A 172 2.51 -17.52 -3.84
N VAL A 173 2.08 -16.46 -4.52
CA VAL A 173 0.78 -15.80 -4.27
C VAL A 173 -0.38 -16.70 -4.72
N LEU A 174 -0.28 -17.30 -5.90
CA LEU A 174 -1.37 -18.10 -6.49
C LEU A 174 -1.48 -19.50 -5.88
N HIS A 175 -0.34 -20.11 -5.56
CA HIS A 175 -0.23 -21.50 -5.11
C HIS A 175 0.54 -21.61 -3.78
N PRO A 176 0.02 -21.01 -2.69
CA PRO A 176 0.67 -21.08 -1.40
C PRO A 176 0.63 -22.49 -0.81
N LYS A 177 1.70 -22.89 -0.12
CA LYS A 177 1.87 -24.22 0.50
C LYS A 177 1.22 -24.33 1.88
N ALA A 178 1.03 -23.20 2.55
CA ALA A 178 0.37 -23.10 3.84
C ALA A 178 -0.61 -21.92 3.84
N ARG A 179 -1.49 -21.84 4.84
CA ARG A 179 -2.40 -20.71 5.01
C ARG A 179 -2.42 -20.26 6.46
N VAL A 180 -2.64 -18.97 6.69
CA VAL A 180 -2.88 -18.38 8.01
C VAL A 180 -4.04 -17.40 7.94
N ARG A 181 -4.79 -17.29 9.03
CA ARG A 181 -5.91 -16.35 9.18
C ARG A 181 -5.45 -15.18 10.05
N ILE A 182 -5.42 -13.97 9.50
CA ILE A 182 -4.99 -12.76 10.21
C ILE A 182 -6.16 -11.79 10.30
N ALA A 183 -6.52 -11.40 11.52
CA ALA A 183 -7.55 -10.40 11.75
C ALA A 183 -7.03 -9.00 11.48
N ILE A 184 -7.80 -8.18 10.76
CA ILE A 184 -7.62 -6.73 10.71
C ILE A 184 -8.78 -6.09 11.47
N VAL A 185 -8.47 -5.47 12.60
CA VAL A 185 -9.47 -4.82 13.48
C VAL A 185 -9.60 -3.34 13.08
N GLY A 186 -10.46 -3.08 12.09
CA GLY A 186 -10.64 -1.80 11.41
C GLY A 186 -11.82 -0.98 11.94
N LYS A 187 -12.01 0.23 11.39
CA LYS A 187 -13.19 1.10 11.65
C LYS A 187 -14.23 1.06 10.50
N TYR A 188 -13.78 0.62 9.33
CA TYR A 188 -14.57 0.60 8.10
C TYR A 188 -14.30 -0.70 7.36
N THR A 189 -14.60 -1.84 7.96
CA THR A 189 -14.26 -3.14 7.36
C THR A 189 -15.01 -3.43 6.05
N ASP A 190 -16.13 -2.76 5.82
CA ASP A 190 -16.89 -2.85 4.57
C ASP A 190 -16.17 -2.12 3.42
N LEU A 191 -15.41 -1.06 3.72
CA LEU A 191 -14.59 -0.34 2.74
C LEU A 191 -13.16 -0.88 2.74
N ARG A 192 -13.01 -2.12 2.26
CA ARG A 192 -11.73 -2.86 2.22
C ARG A 192 -10.58 -2.09 1.57
N ASP A 193 -10.89 -1.21 0.62
CA ASP A 193 -9.91 -0.35 -0.06
C ASP A 193 -9.15 0.56 0.90
N SER A 194 -9.76 0.93 2.03
CA SER A 194 -9.09 1.70 3.10
C SER A 194 -7.90 0.97 3.71
N TYR A 195 -7.79 -0.34 3.49
CA TYR A 195 -6.77 -1.22 4.04
C TYR A 195 -5.90 -1.88 2.97
N VAL A 196 -5.99 -1.45 1.71
CA VAL A 196 -5.27 -2.07 0.58
C VAL A 196 -3.77 -2.23 0.85
N SER A 197 -3.12 -1.23 1.44
CA SER A 197 -1.68 -1.30 1.76
C SER A 197 -1.34 -2.41 2.76
N TYR A 198 -2.22 -2.70 3.72
CA TYR A 198 -2.02 -3.81 4.68
C TYR A 198 -2.23 -5.16 4.00
N VAL A 199 -3.26 -5.28 3.16
CA VAL A 199 -3.53 -6.49 2.38
C VAL A 199 -2.34 -6.81 1.48
N GLU A 200 -1.84 -5.84 0.74
CA GLU A 200 -0.66 -5.99 -0.12
C GLU A 200 0.60 -6.33 0.70
N ALA A 201 0.83 -5.66 1.84
CA ALA A 201 1.98 -5.96 2.69
C ALA A 201 1.95 -7.39 3.26
N LEU A 202 0.76 -7.89 3.62
CA LEU A 202 0.55 -9.27 4.06
C LEU A 202 0.69 -10.27 2.91
N THR A 203 0.21 -9.94 1.71
CA THR A 203 0.41 -10.76 0.51
C THR A 203 1.90 -10.89 0.19
N HIS A 204 2.66 -9.79 0.25
CA HIS A 204 4.11 -9.82 0.05
C HIS A 204 4.81 -10.71 1.10
N ALA A 205 4.45 -10.55 2.36
CA ALA A 205 5.01 -11.33 3.46
C ALA A 205 4.66 -12.83 3.35
N GLY A 206 3.41 -13.12 3.01
CA GLY A 206 2.92 -14.47 2.76
C GLY A 206 3.68 -15.15 1.62
N ALA A 207 3.78 -14.48 0.46
CA ALA A 207 4.48 -15.00 -0.70
C ALA A 207 5.95 -15.33 -0.41
N ALA A 208 6.66 -14.46 0.32
CA ALA A 208 8.04 -14.70 0.73
C ALA A 208 8.21 -15.94 1.64
N LEU A 209 7.14 -16.34 2.34
CA LEU A 209 7.08 -17.54 3.19
C LEU A 209 6.32 -18.70 2.52
N GLY A 210 5.93 -18.59 1.25
CA GLY A 210 5.11 -19.58 0.55
C GLY A 210 3.76 -19.85 1.24
N THR A 211 3.17 -18.84 1.88
CA THR A 211 1.98 -18.92 2.73
C THR A 211 0.91 -17.94 2.28
N GLY A 212 -0.32 -18.43 2.11
CA GLY A 212 -1.47 -17.60 1.79
C GLY A 212 -2.01 -16.94 3.06
N VAL A 213 -2.25 -15.64 3.01
CA VAL A 213 -2.85 -14.91 4.14
C VAL A 213 -4.33 -14.69 3.85
N GLU A 214 -5.19 -15.26 4.69
CA GLU A 214 -6.63 -15.00 4.70
C GLU A 214 -6.93 -13.88 5.69
N ILE A 215 -7.57 -12.81 5.21
CA ILE A 215 -7.93 -11.67 6.05
C ILE A 215 -9.29 -11.91 6.70
N VAL A 216 -9.31 -11.86 8.04
CA VAL A 216 -10.53 -11.84 8.83
C VAL A 216 -10.83 -10.38 9.18
N TRP A 217 -11.90 -9.84 8.62
CA TRP A 217 -12.29 -8.46 8.85
C TRP A 217 -13.11 -8.35 10.13
N ILE A 218 -12.68 -7.52 11.07
CA ILE A 218 -13.39 -7.27 12.32
C ILE A 218 -13.64 -5.78 12.50
N GLU A 219 -14.90 -5.39 12.62
CA GLU A 219 -15.29 -4.01 12.91
C GLU A 219 -15.00 -3.70 14.38
N ALA A 220 -14.23 -2.64 14.64
CA ALA A 220 -13.71 -2.36 15.96
C ALA A 220 -14.82 -2.06 16.97
N GLU A 221 -15.86 -1.33 16.56
CA GLU A 221 -16.97 -0.96 17.46
C GLU A 221 -17.70 -2.20 18.01
N GLU A 222 -17.71 -3.30 17.24
CA GLU A 222 -18.39 -4.55 17.55
C GLU A 222 -17.45 -5.66 18.04
N PHE A 223 -16.18 -5.34 18.35
CA PHE A 223 -15.19 -6.35 18.71
C PHE A 223 -15.65 -7.20 19.90
N THR A 224 -15.71 -8.51 19.67
CA THR A 224 -15.95 -9.58 20.64
C THR A 224 -14.90 -10.68 20.50
N GLU A 225 -14.57 -11.35 21.61
CA GLU A 225 -13.51 -12.37 21.63
C GLU A 225 -13.83 -13.60 20.76
N SER A 226 -15.11 -13.93 20.57
CA SER A 226 -15.54 -15.05 19.70
C SER A 226 -15.15 -14.85 18.24
N GLN A 227 -15.03 -13.60 17.76
CA GLN A 227 -14.58 -13.30 16.39
C GLN A 227 -13.11 -13.68 16.16
N MET A 228 -12.34 -13.93 17.22
CA MET A 228 -10.96 -14.37 17.15
C MET A 228 -10.81 -15.91 17.07
N GLU A 229 -11.92 -16.65 17.04
CA GLU A 229 -11.88 -18.10 16.91
C GLU A 229 -11.24 -18.54 15.57
N GLY A 230 -10.21 -19.38 15.67
CA GLY A 230 -9.43 -19.84 14.53
C GLY A 230 -8.62 -18.74 13.84
N VAL A 231 -8.41 -17.59 14.47
CA VAL A 231 -7.51 -16.53 13.99
C VAL A 231 -6.09 -16.78 14.53
N ASP A 232 -5.10 -16.74 13.64
CA ASP A 232 -3.69 -17.04 13.95
C ASP A 232 -2.90 -15.79 14.38
N GLY A 233 -3.36 -14.59 14.02
CA GLY A 233 -2.72 -13.32 14.37
C GLY A 233 -3.61 -12.10 14.13
N MET A 234 -3.16 -10.92 14.55
CA MET A 234 -3.96 -9.69 14.53
C MET A 234 -3.13 -8.48 14.08
N ILE A 235 -3.77 -7.60 13.31
CA ILE A 235 -3.32 -6.24 13.04
C ILE A 235 -4.35 -5.25 13.57
N VAL A 236 -3.89 -4.26 14.33
CA VAL A 236 -4.65 -3.04 14.59
C VAL A 236 -4.04 -1.91 13.75
N PRO A 237 -4.71 -1.51 12.64
CA PRO A 237 -4.18 -0.56 11.68
C PRO A 237 -4.35 0.89 12.18
N VAL A 238 -3.96 1.82 11.31
CA VAL A 238 -4.22 3.25 11.48
C VAL A 238 -5.70 3.56 11.77
N GLY A 239 -5.93 4.66 12.45
CA GLY A 239 -7.23 5.20 12.79
C GLY A 239 -7.09 6.65 13.28
N PHE A 240 -8.23 7.26 13.58
CA PHE A 240 -8.30 8.62 14.09
C PHE A 240 -9.57 8.81 14.92
N GLY A 241 -9.51 9.72 15.89
CA GLY A 241 -10.62 10.05 16.77
C GLY A 241 -11.03 8.92 17.73
N HIS A 242 -12.13 9.14 18.45
CA HIS A 242 -12.57 8.25 19.54
C HIS A 242 -13.35 7.01 19.08
N ARG A 243 -14.00 7.07 17.91
CA ARG A 243 -14.86 5.97 17.41
C ARG A 243 -14.04 4.71 17.10
N GLY A 244 -14.47 3.58 17.66
CA GLY A 244 -13.78 2.29 17.54
C GLY A 244 -12.51 2.14 18.41
N ALA A 245 -12.09 3.18 19.14
CA ALA A 245 -10.87 3.14 19.95
C ALA A 245 -10.94 2.07 21.05
N GLU A 246 -12.03 2.07 21.83
CA GLU A 246 -12.23 1.14 22.95
C GLU A 246 -12.30 -0.32 22.49
N GLY A 247 -12.90 -0.58 21.33
CA GLY A 247 -12.91 -1.92 20.75
C GLY A 247 -11.55 -2.40 20.30
N LYS A 248 -10.75 -1.52 19.67
CA LYS A 248 -9.34 -1.81 19.36
C LYS A 248 -8.52 -2.05 20.64
N ILE A 249 -8.73 -1.28 21.71
CA ILE A 249 -8.07 -1.50 23.01
C ILE A 249 -8.42 -2.89 23.57
N ARG A 250 -9.70 -3.30 23.51
CA ARG A 250 -10.10 -4.67 23.90
C ARG A 250 -9.42 -5.74 23.04
N ALA A 251 -9.33 -5.53 21.73
CA ALA A 251 -8.66 -6.45 20.82
C ALA A 251 -7.15 -6.59 21.12
N ILE A 252 -6.48 -5.47 21.43
CA ILE A 252 -5.07 -5.47 21.83
C ILE A 252 -4.88 -6.23 23.15
N ARG A 253 -5.76 -5.99 24.13
CA ARG A 253 -5.74 -6.72 25.40
C ARG A 253 -5.88 -8.21 25.17
N TYR A 254 -6.85 -8.62 24.35
CA TYR A 254 -7.05 -10.01 23.97
C TYR A 254 -5.78 -10.60 23.34
N ALA A 255 -5.16 -9.89 22.39
CA ALA A 255 -3.95 -10.36 21.75
C ALA A 255 -2.82 -10.58 22.77
N ARG A 256 -2.62 -9.62 23.68
CA ARG A 256 -1.61 -9.68 24.74
C ARG A 256 -1.85 -10.83 25.72
N THR A 257 -3.08 -10.99 26.21
CA THR A 257 -3.39 -11.98 27.26
C THR A 257 -3.51 -13.40 26.70
N GLN A 258 -4.04 -13.56 25.48
CA GLN A 258 -4.18 -14.85 24.79
C GLN A 258 -2.96 -15.22 23.94
N ARG A 259 -1.88 -14.42 24.04
CA ARG A 259 -0.59 -14.61 23.37
C ARG A 259 -0.72 -14.72 21.84
N VAL A 260 -1.67 -13.99 21.25
CA VAL A 260 -1.92 -13.98 19.79
C VAL A 260 -0.92 -13.04 19.11
N PRO A 261 -0.16 -13.50 18.10
CA PRO A 261 0.73 -12.65 17.31
C PRO A 261 0.07 -11.33 16.89
N PHE A 262 0.72 -10.21 17.20
CA PHE A 262 0.13 -8.89 17.08
C PHE A 262 1.07 -7.88 16.41
N VAL A 263 0.51 -7.09 15.49
CA VAL A 263 1.12 -5.88 14.95
C VAL A 263 0.19 -4.67 15.12
N GLY A 264 0.66 -3.65 15.83
CA GLY A 264 0.00 -2.34 15.89
C GLY A 264 0.67 -1.33 14.96
N ILE A 265 -0.11 -0.56 14.19
CA ILE A 265 0.44 0.42 13.24
C ILE A 265 -0.14 1.80 13.49
N CYS A 266 0.74 2.78 13.71
CA CYS A 266 0.44 4.17 14.01
C CYS A 266 -0.55 4.28 15.18
N TYR A 267 -1.84 4.39 14.89
CA TYR A 267 -2.87 4.38 15.91
C TYR A 267 -2.89 3.07 16.72
N GLY A 268 -2.61 1.91 16.11
CA GLY A 268 -2.47 0.65 16.85
C GLY A 268 -1.32 0.65 17.85
N PHE A 269 -0.22 1.37 17.57
CA PHE A 269 0.86 1.59 18.54
C PHE A 269 0.37 2.43 19.72
N GLN A 270 -0.30 3.54 19.45
CA GLN A 270 -0.81 4.45 20.48
C GLN A 270 -1.82 3.74 21.40
N LEU A 271 -2.74 2.98 20.82
CA LEU A 271 -3.73 2.22 21.57
C LEU A 271 -3.11 1.07 22.36
N ALA A 272 -1.98 0.50 21.92
CA ALA A 272 -1.26 -0.52 22.69
C ALA A 272 -0.60 0.08 23.94
N VAL A 273 -0.06 1.29 23.85
CA VAL A 273 0.43 2.02 25.04
C VAL A 273 -0.72 2.29 26.01
N ILE A 274 -1.87 2.73 25.51
CA ILE A 274 -3.07 3.00 26.33
C ILE A 274 -3.57 1.70 27.00
N GLU A 275 -3.69 0.61 26.25
CA GLU A 275 -4.10 -0.70 26.79
C GLU A 275 -3.18 -1.15 27.91
N PHE A 276 -1.86 -1.04 27.71
CA PHE A 276 -0.87 -1.47 28.68
C PHE A 276 -0.91 -0.59 29.95
N ALA A 277 -1.03 0.73 29.79
CA ALA A 277 -1.17 1.65 30.91
C ALA A 277 -2.43 1.36 31.75
N ARG A 278 -3.57 1.09 31.09
CA ARG A 278 -4.82 0.77 31.79
C ARG A 278 -4.75 -0.58 32.52
N SER A 279 -4.24 -1.59 31.84
CA SER A 279 -4.36 -2.99 32.30
C SER A 279 -3.21 -3.46 33.18
N VAL A 280 -2.00 -2.96 32.97
CA VAL A 280 -0.78 -3.39 33.69
C VAL A 280 -0.38 -2.37 34.74
N LEU A 281 -0.39 -1.08 34.42
CA LEU A 281 -0.10 -0.01 35.40
C LEU A 281 -1.31 0.36 36.27
N GLY A 282 -2.51 -0.15 35.94
CA GLY A 282 -3.73 0.15 36.70
C GLY A 282 -4.26 1.58 36.50
N LEU A 283 -3.74 2.33 35.52
CA LEU A 283 -4.16 3.69 35.21
C LEU A 283 -5.47 3.67 34.42
N ALA A 284 -6.59 3.37 35.08
CA ALA A 284 -7.87 3.08 34.42
C ALA A 284 -8.34 4.14 33.42
N GLN A 285 -8.04 5.42 33.68
CA GLN A 285 -8.41 6.56 32.81
C GLN A 285 -7.33 6.93 31.78
N ALA A 286 -6.24 6.16 31.67
CA ALA A 286 -5.18 6.42 30.69
C ALA A 286 -5.74 6.54 29.27
N ASN A 287 -5.39 7.62 28.58
CA ASN A 287 -5.93 7.88 27.24
C ASN A 287 -5.02 8.79 26.41
N SER A 288 -5.41 8.98 25.15
CA SER A 288 -4.86 10.02 24.28
C SER A 288 -5.52 11.37 24.56
N ALA A 289 -4.71 12.41 24.65
CA ALA A 289 -5.18 13.79 24.69
C ALA A 289 -5.97 14.19 23.41
N GLU A 290 -5.87 13.40 22.34
CA GLU A 290 -6.72 13.54 21.14
C GLU A 290 -8.22 13.39 21.45
N PHE A 291 -8.59 12.52 22.42
CA PHE A 291 -10.00 12.22 22.68
C PHE A 291 -10.64 13.17 23.69
N GLY A 292 -9.84 14.06 24.28
CA GLY A 292 -10.27 15.01 25.30
C GLY A 292 -9.40 14.97 26.57
N PRO A 293 -9.76 15.75 27.59
CA PRO A 293 -9.05 15.77 28.86
C PRO A 293 -9.07 14.40 29.55
N THR A 294 -7.93 13.97 30.08
CA THR A 294 -7.76 12.78 30.92
C THR A 294 -6.76 13.09 32.03
N GLU A 295 -6.93 12.45 33.19
CA GLU A 295 -5.95 12.48 34.28
C GLU A 295 -4.60 11.84 33.89
N HIS A 296 -4.63 10.92 32.91
CA HIS A 296 -3.48 10.13 32.48
C HIS A 296 -3.26 10.22 30.96
N PRO A 297 -2.77 11.35 30.42
CA PRO A 297 -2.52 11.53 28.99
C PRO A 297 -1.24 10.80 28.57
N VAL A 298 -1.29 9.47 28.45
CA VAL A 298 -0.14 8.63 28.08
C VAL A 298 0.26 8.80 26.61
N ILE A 299 -0.68 9.24 25.77
CA ILE A 299 -0.44 9.71 24.41
C ILE A 299 -0.82 11.19 24.34
N ASP A 300 0.11 12.04 23.90
CA ASP A 300 -0.04 13.50 23.95
C ASP A 300 0.75 14.20 22.84
N LEU A 301 0.51 15.49 22.64
CA LEU A 301 1.40 16.34 21.86
C LEU A 301 2.70 16.56 22.64
N MET A 302 3.83 16.48 21.92
CA MET A 302 5.13 16.82 22.48
C MET A 302 5.14 18.28 22.96
N PRO A 303 5.93 18.62 24.00
CA PRO A 303 6.00 19.98 24.51
C PRO A 303 6.27 21.03 23.43
N GLU A 304 7.16 20.73 22.47
CA GLU A 304 7.52 21.67 21.40
C GLU A 304 6.39 21.89 20.37
N GLN A 305 5.41 20.98 20.30
CA GLN A 305 4.26 21.08 19.39
C GLN A 305 3.16 22.00 19.95
N ARG A 306 3.14 22.25 21.27
CA ARG A 306 2.07 23.02 21.93
C ARG A 306 2.10 24.52 21.60
N SER A 307 3.26 25.05 21.22
CA SER A 307 3.43 26.45 20.79
C SER A 307 3.12 26.69 19.31
N LEU A 308 2.84 25.64 18.54
CA LEU A 308 2.57 25.74 17.10
C LEU A 308 1.08 25.98 16.84
N THR A 309 0.73 27.19 16.42
CA THR A 309 -0.66 27.62 16.16
C THR A 309 -1.11 27.40 14.71
N GLU A 310 -0.19 27.12 13.79
CA GLU A 310 -0.50 26.89 12.37
C GLU A 310 -1.14 25.51 12.13
N LYS A 311 -2.24 25.49 11.35
CA LYS A 311 -2.91 24.24 10.96
C LYS A 311 -1.94 23.35 10.17
N GLY A 312 -1.66 22.16 10.70
CA GLY A 312 -0.78 21.18 10.07
C GLY A 312 0.66 21.19 10.60
N ALA A 313 1.10 22.23 11.32
CA ALA A 313 2.49 22.36 11.79
C ALA A 313 2.94 21.29 12.78
N THR A 314 2.00 20.55 13.39
CA THR A 314 2.28 19.46 14.32
C THR A 314 2.31 18.09 13.66
N MET A 315 1.98 17.97 12.37
CA MET A 315 1.91 16.69 11.67
C MET A 315 3.30 16.22 11.24
N ARG A 316 3.72 15.05 11.72
CA ARG A 316 4.89 14.35 11.21
C ARG A 316 4.52 13.65 9.92
N LEU A 317 5.21 14.01 8.84
CA LEU A 317 5.01 13.46 7.50
C LEU A 317 6.33 12.97 6.91
N GLY A 318 6.24 11.97 6.05
CA GLY A 318 7.37 11.51 5.25
C GLY A 318 8.32 10.57 5.99
N ALA A 319 9.45 10.27 5.36
CA ALA A 319 10.42 9.31 5.86
C ALA A 319 11.31 9.94 6.95
N GLN A 320 11.45 9.28 8.09
CA GLN A 320 12.29 9.74 9.21
C GLN A 320 13.17 8.60 9.73
N PRO A 321 14.40 8.89 10.20
CA PRO A 321 15.30 7.90 10.76
C PRO A 321 14.81 7.40 12.13
N ILE A 322 15.06 6.13 12.42
CA ILE A 322 14.71 5.45 13.68
C ILE A 322 15.90 4.58 14.07
N VAL A 323 16.39 4.77 15.30
CA VAL A 323 17.45 3.97 15.89
C VAL A 323 16.83 2.80 16.64
N ILE A 324 17.25 1.58 16.30
CA ILE A 324 16.74 0.33 16.88
C ILE A 324 17.76 -0.20 17.89
N GLU A 325 17.28 -0.50 19.09
CA GLU A 325 18.11 -1.07 20.16
C GLU A 325 18.50 -2.52 19.85
N ARG A 326 19.79 -2.85 20.01
CA ARG A 326 20.30 -4.21 19.75
C ARG A 326 19.68 -5.25 20.67
N GLY A 327 19.53 -6.48 20.16
CA GLY A 327 18.99 -7.62 20.93
C GLY A 327 17.46 -7.68 21.01
N THR A 328 16.76 -6.64 20.56
CA THR A 328 15.29 -6.56 20.48
C THR A 328 14.71 -7.42 19.36
N LEU A 329 13.41 -7.68 19.41
CA LEU A 329 12.68 -8.30 18.31
C LEU A 329 12.77 -7.43 17.05
N ALA A 330 12.59 -6.12 17.20
CA ALA A 330 12.74 -5.16 16.10
C ALA A 330 14.11 -5.27 15.41
N HIS A 331 15.21 -5.34 16.17
CA HIS A 331 16.55 -5.48 15.61
C HIS A 331 16.73 -6.81 14.87
N LYS A 332 16.17 -7.91 15.39
CA LYS A 332 16.21 -9.23 14.73
C LYS A 332 15.45 -9.22 13.41
N LEU A 333 14.28 -8.56 13.36
CA LEU A 333 13.46 -8.47 12.15
C LEU A 333 14.11 -7.60 11.08
N TYR A 334 14.57 -6.41 11.44
CA TYR A 334 15.13 -5.46 10.47
C TYR A 334 16.58 -5.75 10.09
N GLY A 335 17.35 -6.44 10.95
CA GLY A 335 18.77 -6.73 10.72
C GLY A 335 19.65 -5.48 10.68
N ALA A 336 19.16 -4.36 11.21
CA ALA A 336 19.83 -3.06 11.17
C ALA A 336 19.63 -2.30 12.49
N GLY A 337 20.63 -1.51 12.88
CA GLY A 337 20.56 -0.61 14.04
C GLY A 337 19.90 0.74 13.73
N GLU A 338 19.72 1.08 12.45
CA GLU A 338 19.03 2.29 12.01
C GLU A 338 18.18 1.98 10.77
N ILE A 339 16.95 2.48 10.75
CA ILE A 339 16.02 2.35 9.63
C ILE A 339 15.41 3.71 9.29
N SER A 340 14.77 3.83 8.13
CA SER A 340 14.02 5.03 7.73
C SER A 340 12.62 4.63 7.31
N GLU A 341 11.58 5.14 7.97
CA GLU A 341 10.19 4.76 7.73
C GLU A 341 9.25 5.96 7.67
N ARG A 342 8.08 5.79 7.04
CA ARG A 342 7.15 6.89 6.77
C ARG A 342 6.17 7.12 7.92
N HIS A 343 6.01 8.38 8.33
CA HIS A 343 5.08 8.79 9.38
C HIS A 343 3.90 9.58 8.82
N ARG A 344 2.76 9.47 9.52
CA ARG A 344 1.59 10.34 9.35
C ARG A 344 0.78 10.41 10.65
N HIS A 345 1.33 11.06 11.67
CA HIS A 345 0.66 11.26 12.95
C HIS A 345 1.08 12.57 13.61
N ARG A 346 0.42 12.90 14.72
CA ARG A 346 0.66 14.14 15.48
C ARG A 346 1.05 13.87 16.93
N TYR A 347 0.38 12.90 17.53
CA TYR A 347 0.54 12.53 18.93
C TYR A 347 1.67 11.52 19.11
N GLU A 348 2.31 11.57 20.28
CA GLU A 348 3.46 10.77 20.69
C GLU A 348 3.24 10.18 22.08
N VAL A 349 4.10 9.24 22.49
CA VAL A 349 4.14 8.78 23.88
C VAL A 349 4.57 9.93 24.77
N ASN A 350 3.78 10.21 25.81
CA ASN A 350 4.11 11.26 26.76
C ASN A 350 5.37 10.86 27.56
N PRO A 351 6.47 11.66 27.50
CA PRO A 351 7.74 11.30 28.14
C PRO A 351 7.64 11.00 29.64
N ARG A 352 6.63 11.55 30.33
CA ARG A 352 6.41 11.32 31.76
C ARG A 352 6.10 9.86 32.11
N TYR A 353 5.53 9.11 31.18
CA TYR A 353 5.09 7.72 31.42
C TYR A 353 6.06 6.67 30.88
N ILE A 354 7.09 7.07 30.12
CA ILE A 354 8.02 6.11 29.46
C ILE A 354 8.69 5.20 30.49
N HIS A 355 9.25 5.79 31.55
CA HIS A 355 9.95 5.04 32.59
C HIS A 355 9.03 3.99 33.25
N ASP A 356 7.80 4.38 33.61
CA ASP A 356 6.87 3.48 34.29
C ASP A 356 6.40 2.34 33.37
N LEU A 357 6.18 2.63 32.09
CA LEU A 357 5.87 1.63 31.06
C LEU A 357 7.03 0.63 30.88
N GLU A 358 8.27 1.13 30.78
CA GLU A 358 9.47 0.29 30.66
C GLU A 358 9.70 -0.56 31.92
N ALA A 359 9.52 0.02 33.11
CA ALA A 359 9.65 -0.70 34.39
C ALA A 359 8.62 -1.82 34.56
N ALA A 360 7.43 -1.68 33.96
CA ALA A 360 6.39 -2.71 33.96
C ALA A 360 6.52 -3.75 32.84
N GLY A 361 7.59 -3.68 32.02
CA GLY A 361 7.95 -4.69 31.04
C GLY A 361 7.63 -4.37 29.58
N LEU A 362 7.05 -3.20 29.27
CA LEU A 362 6.88 -2.74 27.89
C LEU A 362 8.18 -2.13 27.36
N LYS A 363 8.73 -2.65 26.28
CA LYS A 363 10.01 -2.16 25.75
C LYS A 363 9.81 -1.24 24.55
N PHE A 364 10.36 -0.02 24.60
CA PHE A 364 10.44 0.84 23.43
C PHE A 364 11.73 0.56 22.65
N SER A 365 11.68 -0.42 21.74
CA SER A 365 12.84 -0.95 21.02
C SER A 365 13.34 -0.08 19.87
N GLY A 366 12.58 0.94 19.46
CA GLY A 366 12.97 1.88 18.42
C GLY A 366 12.64 3.31 18.83
N LYS A 367 13.59 4.23 18.65
CA LYS A 367 13.47 5.63 19.08
C LYS A 367 13.94 6.57 17.97
N SER A 368 13.46 7.81 17.96
CA SER A 368 14.05 8.85 17.11
C SER A 368 15.53 9.06 17.48
N PRO A 369 16.39 9.58 16.57
CA PRO A 369 17.82 9.73 16.86
C PRO A 369 18.14 10.62 18.06
N ASP A 370 17.27 11.58 18.38
CA ASP A 370 17.35 12.43 19.58
C ASP A 370 16.87 11.72 20.87
N GLY A 371 16.39 10.48 20.76
CA GLY A 371 15.86 9.67 21.85
C GLY A 371 14.50 10.14 22.41
N ARG A 372 13.91 11.21 21.86
CA ARG A 372 12.72 11.86 22.44
C ARG A 372 11.41 11.16 22.10
N ARG A 373 11.34 10.47 20.96
CA ARG A 373 10.11 9.84 20.46
C ARG A 373 10.28 8.34 20.42
N MET A 374 9.27 7.64 20.90
CA MET A 374 9.22 6.19 20.86
C MET A 374 8.52 5.76 19.57
N GLU A 375 9.22 4.99 18.74
CA GLU A 375 8.80 4.68 17.36
C GLU A 375 8.45 3.21 17.18
N ILE A 376 9.01 2.33 18.02
CA ILE A 376 8.68 0.90 18.07
C ILE A 376 8.51 0.49 19.52
N LEU A 377 7.44 -0.24 19.82
CA LEU A 377 7.23 -0.92 21.10
C LEU A 377 7.13 -2.42 20.89
N GLU A 378 7.55 -3.19 21.88
CA GLU A 378 7.44 -4.65 21.90
C GLU A 378 7.26 -5.19 23.33
N LEU A 379 6.70 -6.39 23.45
CA LEU A 379 6.62 -7.13 24.72
C LEU A 379 7.57 -8.34 24.66
N PRO A 380 8.72 -8.30 25.36
CA PRO A 380 9.72 -9.37 25.28
C PRO A 380 9.21 -10.78 25.62
N ASP A 381 8.27 -10.90 26.57
CA ASP A 381 7.72 -12.19 27.03
C ASP A 381 6.59 -12.74 26.16
N HIS A 382 6.17 -12.00 25.13
CA HIS A 382 5.11 -12.38 24.21
C HIS A 382 5.70 -13.01 22.93
N PRO A 383 5.11 -14.07 22.35
CA PRO A 383 5.69 -14.76 21.18
C PRO A 383 5.93 -13.83 19.98
N TYR A 384 5.00 -12.91 19.74
CA TYR A 384 5.15 -11.83 18.76
C TYR A 384 4.19 -10.68 19.09
N PHE A 385 4.63 -9.65 19.80
CA PHE A 385 3.83 -8.44 20.05
C PHE A 385 4.73 -7.25 19.79
N ILE A 386 4.47 -6.56 18.70
CA ILE A 386 5.26 -5.41 18.26
C ILE A 386 4.31 -4.38 17.66
N ALA A 387 4.58 -3.10 17.88
CA ALA A 387 3.86 -2.05 17.21
C ALA A 387 4.82 -0.95 16.77
N SER A 388 4.48 -0.28 15.68
CA SER A 388 5.25 0.84 15.12
C SER A 388 4.40 2.09 15.02
N GLN A 389 4.98 3.23 15.32
CA GLN A 389 4.34 4.53 15.11
C GLN A 389 4.34 4.93 13.61
N PHE A 390 5.33 4.47 12.86
CA PHE A 390 5.40 4.59 11.41
C PHE A 390 4.52 3.56 10.67
N HIS A 391 4.42 3.77 9.36
CA HIS A 391 3.67 2.96 8.40
C HIS A 391 4.59 2.07 7.55
N PRO A 392 4.97 0.87 8.02
CA PRO A 392 5.80 -0.04 7.26
C PRO A 392 5.15 -0.46 5.93
N GLU A 393 3.82 -0.56 5.88
CA GLU A 393 3.03 -1.01 4.73
C GLU A 393 3.34 -0.21 3.46
N PHE A 394 3.60 1.10 3.57
CA PHE A 394 3.88 1.98 2.43
C PHE A 394 5.19 1.69 1.72
N LYS A 395 6.09 0.92 2.34
CA LYS A 395 7.38 0.56 1.73
C LYS A 395 7.48 -0.95 1.47
N SER A 396 6.43 -1.73 1.69
CA SER A 396 6.39 -3.15 1.36
C SER A 396 6.35 -3.33 -0.16
N ARG A 397 7.12 -4.29 -0.67
CA ARG A 397 7.19 -4.61 -2.10
C ARG A 397 7.19 -6.13 -2.30
N PRO A 398 6.75 -6.65 -3.45
CA PRO A 398 6.77 -8.07 -3.77
C PRO A 398 8.10 -8.78 -3.45
N THR A 399 9.21 -8.20 -3.90
CA THR A 399 10.57 -8.75 -3.73
C THR A 399 11.27 -8.26 -2.46
N ARG A 400 10.62 -7.37 -1.72
CA ARG A 400 11.16 -6.80 -0.47
C ARG A 400 10.01 -6.54 0.51
N PRO A 401 9.40 -7.62 1.03
CA PRO A 401 8.34 -7.50 2.02
C PRO A 401 8.90 -6.87 3.29
N ARG A 402 8.02 -6.21 4.06
CA ARG A 402 8.45 -5.50 5.27
C ARG A 402 8.60 -6.46 6.45
N PRO A 403 9.70 -6.36 7.23
CA PRO A 403 10.00 -7.32 8.29
C PRO A 403 8.89 -7.52 9.32
N LEU A 404 8.17 -6.46 9.70
CA LEU A 404 7.05 -6.55 10.65
C LEU A 404 5.92 -7.48 10.18
N PHE A 405 5.63 -7.52 8.87
CA PHE A 405 4.59 -8.40 8.33
C PHE A 405 5.12 -9.82 8.09
N VAL A 406 6.37 -9.97 7.66
CA VAL A 406 7.02 -11.29 7.53
C VAL A 406 7.08 -11.97 8.89
N GLY A 407 7.53 -11.25 9.92
CA GLY A 407 7.58 -11.74 11.30
C GLY A 407 6.20 -12.12 11.83
N LEU A 408 5.15 -11.34 11.51
CA LEU A 408 3.77 -11.67 11.90
C LEU A 408 3.32 -12.99 11.27
N VAL A 409 3.44 -13.13 9.96
CA VAL A 409 3.04 -14.37 9.25
C VAL A 409 3.83 -15.58 9.76
N GLN A 410 5.13 -15.41 10.00
CA GLN A 410 5.98 -16.45 10.58
C GLN A 410 5.52 -16.85 12.00
N ALA A 411 5.17 -15.88 12.85
CA ALA A 411 4.65 -16.12 14.18
C ALA A 411 3.28 -16.82 14.16
N CYS A 412 2.40 -16.45 13.23
CA CYS A 412 1.12 -17.12 12.98
C CYS A 412 1.32 -18.59 12.61
N LEU A 413 2.25 -18.88 11.69
CA LEU A 413 2.59 -20.26 11.30
C LEU A 413 3.11 -21.08 12.49
N ALA A 414 3.95 -20.48 13.34
CA ALA A 414 4.47 -21.14 14.54
C ALA A 414 3.34 -21.43 15.55
N ARG A 415 2.46 -20.46 15.81
CA ARG A 415 1.31 -20.63 16.70
C ARG A 415 0.37 -21.73 16.20
N ARG A 416 0.06 -21.75 14.90
CA ARG A 416 -0.81 -22.78 14.31
C ARG A 416 -0.26 -24.19 14.50
N LYS A 417 1.06 -24.37 14.32
CA LYS A 417 1.70 -25.68 14.57
C LYS A 417 1.55 -26.13 16.02
N LEU A 418 1.70 -25.21 16.98
CA LEU A 418 1.52 -25.50 18.40
C LEU A 418 0.08 -25.92 18.73
N LEU A 419 -0.92 -25.21 18.19
CA LEU A 419 -2.34 -25.50 18.41
C LEU A 419 -2.82 -26.80 17.77
N VAL A 420 -2.20 -27.25 16.68
CA VAL A 420 -2.51 -28.55 16.05
C VAL A 420 -1.83 -29.72 16.77
N SER A 421 -0.72 -29.45 17.48
CA SER A 421 0.01 -30.46 18.26
C SER A 421 -0.48 -30.64 19.70
N SER A 422 -1.29 -29.72 20.20
CA SER A 422 -1.99 -29.78 21.51
C SER A 422 -3.37 -30.38 21.35
#